data_AF-A0A3B0ZKE6-F1
#
_entry.id   AF-A0A3B0ZKE6-F1
#
_cell.length_a   1.000
_cell.length_b   1.000
_cell.length_c   1.000
_cell.angle_alpha   90.00
_cell.angle_beta   90.00
_cell.angle_gamma   90.00
#
_symmetry.space_group_name_H-M   'P 1'
#
loop_
_entity.id
_entity.type
_entity.pdbx_description
1 polymer ?
#
loop_
_entity_poly.entity_id
_entity_poly.type
_entity_poly.pdbx_seq_one_letter_code
_entity_poly.pdbx_strand_id
1 'polypeptide(L)'
;MINITTEQIDCALLRVESGLEKYLSLQDRLKKIDVSNNREFQKRFNHFYRVRRNNDWQSQYYKILQEHKNKEISFADALKKIHKNTEWLEASFASKLVATVHPEKPVIDKFVLENADLKLPYPSAKDREIKIVSVYSDLETKFKDFLKTENGKYLVKQFQVKFPNAKITTIKMADLVLWQTR
;
A
#
# COMPACT_ATOMS: atom_id res chain seq x y z
N MET A 1 -11.75 8.06 -12.24
CA MET A 1 -10.95 6.85 -12.57
C MET A 1 -9.50 7.16 -12.22
N ILE A 2 -8.59 6.18 -12.14
CA ILE A 2 -7.16 6.50 -12.04
C ILE A 2 -6.70 7.08 -13.38
N ASN A 3 -6.09 8.25 -13.34
CA ASN A 3 -5.70 9.03 -14.52
C ASN A 3 -4.16 9.00 -14.66
N ILE A 4 -3.65 8.07 -15.46
CA ILE A 4 -2.23 7.95 -15.81
C ILE A 4 -2.11 7.65 -17.31
N THR A 5 -1.17 8.30 -18.01
CA THR A 5 -0.92 8.07 -19.44
C THR A 5 0.09 6.93 -19.66
N THR A 6 0.16 6.43 -20.89
CA THR A 6 1.16 5.43 -21.31
C THR A 6 2.59 5.92 -21.11
N GLU A 7 2.86 7.19 -21.38
CA GLU A 7 4.19 7.80 -21.22
C GLU A 7 4.58 7.86 -19.73
N GLN A 8 3.62 8.20 -18.86
CA GLN A 8 3.84 8.20 -17.42
C GLN A 8 4.09 6.77 -16.90
N ILE A 9 3.36 5.78 -17.41
CA ILE A 9 3.57 4.36 -17.09
C ILE A 9 4.99 3.93 -17.48
N ASP A 10 5.42 4.22 -18.70
CA ASP A 10 6.74 3.83 -19.19
C ASP A 10 7.86 4.49 -18.38
N CYS A 11 7.74 5.79 -18.09
CA CYS A 11 8.67 6.52 -17.23
C CYS A 11 8.74 5.93 -15.81
N ALA A 12 7.60 5.60 -15.22
CA ALA A 12 7.51 5.00 -13.90
C ALA A 12 8.15 3.61 -13.87
N LEU A 13 7.92 2.78 -14.90
CA LEU A 13 8.48 1.43 -15.03
C LEU A 13 10.02 1.41 -15.09
N LEU A 14 10.67 2.51 -15.51
CA LEU A 14 12.13 2.65 -15.41
C LEU A 14 12.64 2.68 -13.95
N ARG A 15 11.77 3.01 -12.98
CA ARG A 15 12.13 3.26 -11.58
C ARG A 15 11.56 2.24 -10.59
N VAL A 16 10.69 1.34 -11.05
CA VAL A 16 9.97 0.37 -10.21
C VAL A 16 10.87 -0.73 -9.63
N GLU A 17 11.92 -1.15 -10.35
CA GLU A 17 12.70 -2.35 -10.06
C GLU A 17 13.17 -2.42 -8.60
N SER A 18 13.84 -1.38 -8.10
CA SER A 18 14.32 -1.34 -6.71
C SER A 18 13.18 -1.42 -5.68
N GLY A 19 12.00 -0.89 -5.99
CA GLY A 19 10.82 -1.01 -5.14
C GLY A 19 10.24 -2.43 -5.16
N LEU A 20 10.17 -3.04 -6.34
CA LEU A 20 9.70 -4.40 -6.55
C LEU A 20 10.55 -5.43 -5.80
N GLU A 21 11.88 -5.35 -5.91
CA GLU A 21 12.80 -6.26 -5.20
C GLU A 21 12.61 -6.20 -3.68
N LYS A 22 12.50 -4.98 -3.13
CA LYS A 22 12.24 -4.77 -1.70
C LYS A 22 10.91 -5.37 -1.28
N TYR A 23 9.87 -5.17 -2.09
CA TYR A 23 8.55 -5.73 -1.84
C TYR A 23 8.58 -7.27 -1.84
N LEU A 24 9.18 -7.89 -2.86
CA LEU A 24 9.31 -9.35 -2.95
C LEU A 24 10.09 -9.94 -1.76
N SER A 25 11.19 -9.29 -1.37
CA SER A 25 11.97 -9.68 -0.19
C SER A 25 11.16 -9.60 1.11
N LEU A 26 10.27 -8.60 1.24
CA LEU A 26 9.36 -8.49 2.39
C LEU A 26 8.31 -9.59 2.39
N GLN A 27 7.67 -9.83 1.24
CA GLN A 27 6.61 -10.83 1.09
C GLN A 27 7.13 -12.25 1.34
N ASP A 28 8.32 -12.60 0.86
CA ASP A 28 8.91 -13.92 1.08
C ASP A 28 9.13 -14.24 2.58
N ARG A 29 9.43 -13.21 3.37
CA ARG A 29 9.71 -13.37 4.81
C ARG A 29 8.48 -13.27 5.68
N LEU A 30 7.48 -12.48 5.28
CA LEU A 30 6.33 -12.11 6.10
C LEU A 30 5.74 -13.28 6.91
N LYS A 31 5.44 -14.41 6.26
CA LYS A 31 4.82 -15.57 6.91
C LYS A 31 5.82 -16.48 7.66
N LYS A 32 7.12 -16.36 7.39
CA LYS A 32 8.18 -17.27 7.89
C LYS A 32 8.77 -16.85 9.23
N ILE A 33 8.69 -15.57 9.59
CA ILE A 33 9.37 -15.02 10.78
C ILE A 33 8.41 -14.22 11.66
N ASP A 34 8.71 -14.12 12.95
CA ASP A 34 8.04 -13.16 13.83
C ASP A 34 8.47 -11.73 13.50
N VAL A 35 7.58 -10.97 12.84
CA VAL A 35 7.86 -9.61 12.37
C VAL A 35 7.85 -8.59 13.51
N SER A 36 7.26 -8.93 14.65
CA SER A 36 7.24 -8.06 15.84
C SER A 36 8.59 -8.01 16.55
N ASN A 37 9.42 -9.05 16.40
CA ASN A 37 10.72 -9.17 17.05
C ASN A 37 11.91 -9.15 16.06
N ASN A 38 11.67 -9.35 14.76
CA ASN A 38 12.75 -9.37 13.77
C ASN A 38 13.17 -7.96 13.31
N ARG A 39 14.28 -7.44 13.87
CA ARG A 39 14.81 -6.10 13.54
C ARG A 39 15.19 -5.92 12.08
N GLU A 40 15.67 -6.95 11.40
CA GLU A 40 16.05 -6.85 10.00
C GLU A 40 14.82 -6.68 9.10
N PHE A 41 13.74 -7.43 9.37
CA PHE A 41 12.46 -7.26 8.71
C PHE A 41 11.90 -5.85 8.93
N GLN A 42 11.91 -5.39 10.18
CA GLN A 42 11.43 -4.04 10.53
C GLN A 42 12.20 -2.95 9.78
N LYS A 43 13.54 -3.06 9.69
CA LYS A 43 14.37 -2.13 8.92
C LYS A 43 13.99 -2.11 7.43
N ARG A 44 13.84 -3.29 6.81
CA ARG A 44 13.45 -3.41 5.39
C ARG A 44 12.05 -2.85 5.15
N PHE A 45 11.10 -3.15 6.04
CA PHE A 45 9.72 -2.66 5.95
C PHE A 45 9.67 -1.14 6.10
N ASN A 46 10.37 -0.60 7.11
CA ASN A 46 10.48 0.84 7.33
C ASN A 46 11.06 1.55 6.11
N HIS A 47 12.09 0.98 5.48
CA HIS A 47 12.70 1.53 4.28
C HIS A 47 11.74 1.53 3.09
N PHE A 48 11.06 0.42 2.85
CA PHE A 48 10.12 0.27 1.74
C PHE A 48 8.92 1.22 1.88
N TYR A 49 8.27 1.23 3.05
CA TYR A 49 7.07 2.03 3.32
C TYR A 49 7.34 3.43 3.88
N ARG A 50 8.62 3.80 4.06
CA ARG A 50 9.08 5.07 4.63
C ARG A 50 8.48 5.34 6.02
N VAL A 51 8.50 4.34 6.90
CA VAL A 51 8.03 4.48 8.28
C VAL A 51 9.07 5.27 9.09
N ARG A 52 8.77 6.54 9.39
CA ARG A 52 9.65 7.47 10.14
C ARG A 52 9.14 7.76 11.56
N ARG A 53 8.48 6.77 12.17
CA ARG A 53 7.91 6.88 13.52
C ARG A 53 8.90 6.39 14.57
N ASN A 54 8.71 6.77 15.83
CA ASN A 54 9.60 6.35 16.92
C ASN A 54 9.47 4.84 17.24
N ASN A 55 10.33 4.34 18.14
CA ASN A 55 10.36 2.92 18.49
C ASN A 55 9.06 2.42 19.12
N ASP A 56 8.40 3.24 19.95
CA ASP A 56 7.16 2.85 20.63
C ASP A 56 6.03 2.65 19.62
N TRP A 57 5.87 3.59 18.69
CA TRP A 57 4.91 3.47 17.60
C TRP A 57 5.21 2.24 16.73
N GLN A 58 6.48 2.04 16.36
CA GLN A 58 6.87 0.90 15.52
C GLN A 58 6.59 -0.43 16.24
N SER A 59 6.87 -0.51 17.54
CA SER A 59 6.60 -1.70 18.35
C SER A 59 5.11 -2.08 18.30
N GLN A 60 4.21 -1.11 18.48
CA GLN A 60 2.77 -1.37 18.39
C GLN A 60 2.35 -1.76 16.97
N TYR A 61 2.85 -1.06 15.96
CA TYR A 61 2.53 -1.36 14.56
C TYR A 61 2.93 -2.78 14.16
N TYR A 62 4.15 -3.21 14.49
CA TYR A 62 4.61 -4.55 14.14
C TYR A 62 3.95 -5.66 14.95
N LYS A 63 3.46 -5.38 16.17
CA LYS A 63 2.58 -6.32 16.89
C LYS A 63 1.27 -6.54 16.14
N ILE A 64 0.64 -5.48 15.63
CA ILE A 64 -0.59 -5.59 14.82
C ILE A 64 -0.31 -6.37 13.53
N LEU A 65 0.80 -6.07 12.83
CA LEU A 65 1.17 -6.81 11.62
C LEU A 65 1.43 -8.29 11.92
N GLN A 66 2.13 -8.60 13.01
CA GLN A 66 2.38 -9.97 13.44
C GLN A 66 1.08 -10.73 13.75
N GLU A 67 0.12 -10.09 14.42
CA GLU A 67 -1.19 -10.65 14.76
C GLU A 67 -1.99 -11.04 13.50
N HIS A 68 -1.87 -10.26 12.41
CA HIS A 68 -2.71 -10.40 11.22
C HIS A 68 -1.99 -10.91 9.97
N LYS A 69 -0.67 -11.14 9.98
CA LYS A 69 0.04 -11.62 8.77
C LYS A 69 -0.47 -12.96 8.19
N ASN A 70 -1.23 -13.72 8.97
CA ASN A 70 -1.83 -15.00 8.59
C ASN A 70 -3.38 -14.98 8.64
N LYS A 71 -4.00 -13.81 8.86
CA LYS A 71 -5.46 -13.67 8.99
C LYS A 71 -5.92 -12.43 8.27
N GLU A 72 -7.13 -12.43 7.74
CA GLU A 72 -7.62 -11.24 7.07
C GLU A 72 -7.85 -10.10 8.07
N ILE A 73 -7.47 -8.88 7.69
CA ILE A 73 -7.84 -7.65 8.40
C ILE A 73 -8.46 -6.66 7.42
N SER A 74 -9.62 -6.11 7.78
CA SER A 74 -10.24 -5.05 7.01
C SER A 74 -9.48 -3.73 7.19
N PHE A 75 -9.62 -2.79 6.25
CA PHE A 75 -9.01 -1.47 6.41
C PHE A 75 -9.58 -0.70 7.60
N ALA A 76 -10.90 -0.80 7.85
CA ALA A 76 -11.53 -0.17 9.00
C ALA A 76 -10.96 -0.71 10.33
N ASP A 77 -10.78 -2.03 10.45
CA ASP A 77 -10.23 -2.63 11.65
C ASP A 77 -8.74 -2.30 11.84
N ALA A 78 -7.96 -2.28 10.75
CA ALA A 78 -6.57 -1.85 10.78
C ALA A 78 -6.44 -0.39 11.25
N LEU A 79 -7.29 0.50 10.73
CA LEU A 79 -7.31 1.91 11.11
C LEU A 79 -7.67 2.07 12.60
N LYS A 80 -8.71 1.40 13.08
CA LYS A 80 -9.11 1.41 14.50
C LYS A 80 -8.02 0.87 15.42
N LYS A 81 -7.41 -0.27 15.07
CA LYS A 81 -6.33 -0.87 15.87
C LYS A 81 -5.12 0.05 15.94
N ILE A 82 -4.71 0.67 14.83
CA ILE A 82 -3.59 1.63 14.85
C ILE A 82 -3.95 2.87 15.65
N HIS A 83 -5.16 3.42 15.48
CA HIS A 83 -5.62 4.60 16.22
C HIS A 83 -5.62 4.35 17.73
N LYS A 84 -6.15 3.21 18.19
CA LYS A 84 -6.17 2.84 19.61
C LYS A 84 -4.77 2.80 20.24
N ASN A 85 -3.74 2.43 19.47
CA ASN A 85 -2.37 2.28 19.98
C ASN A 85 -1.49 3.52 19.78
N THR A 86 -1.91 4.45 18.93
CA THR A 86 -1.05 5.59 18.51
C THR A 86 -1.73 6.94 18.67
N GLU A 87 -3.02 6.97 19.00
CA GLU A 87 -3.90 8.16 19.11
C GLU A 87 -4.15 8.89 17.78
N TRP A 88 -3.52 8.46 16.67
CA TRP A 88 -3.67 9.08 15.36
C TRP A 88 -4.41 8.17 14.38
N LEU A 89 -5.33 8.77 13.60
CA LEU A 89 -5.97 8.11 12.46
C LEU A 89 -4.99 8.07 11.26
N GLU A 90 -4.09 7.09 11.29
CA GLU A 90 -2.97 6.90 10.35
C GLU A 90 -3.39 6.11 9.10
N ALA A 91 -4.24 6.71 8.25
CA ALA A 91 -4.81 6.07 7.05
C ALA A 91 -3.75 5.43 6.12
N SER A 92 -2.64 6.13 5.88
CA SER A 92 -1.55 5.59 5.05
C SER A 92 -0.93 4.34 5.68
N PHE A 93 -0.61 4.34 6.97
CA PHE A 93 -0.01 3.17 7.60
C PHE A 93 -0.99 2.00 7.77
N ALA A 94 -2.28 2.28 7.98
CA ALA A 94 -3.33 1.27 7.96
C ALA A 94 -3.42 0.56 6.60
N SER A 95 -3.50 1.33 5.50
CA SER A 95 -3.54 0.74 4.15
C SER A 95 -2.26 -0.03 3.79
N LYS A 96 -1.08 0.41 4.26
CA LYS A 96 0.18 -0.31 4.08
C LYS A 96 0.19 -1.65 4.82
N LEU A 97 -0.36 -1.69 6.03
CA LEU A 97 -0.52 -2.92 6.80
C LEU A 97 -1.42 -3.89 6.03
N VAL A 98 -2.60 -3.42 5.64
CA VAL A 98 -3.58 -4.19 4.87
C VAL A 98 -2.96 -4.69 3.57
N ALA A 99 -2.33 -3.84 2.77
CA ALA A 99 -1.72 -4.22 1.48
C ALA A 99 -0.48 -5.12 1.63
N THR A 100 0.13 -5.18 2.81
CA THR A 100 1.20 -6.13 3.12
C THR A 100 0.64 -7.52 3.34
N VAL A 101 -0.47 -7.62 4.08
CA VAL A 101 -1.18 -8.88 4.37
C VAL A 101 -1.98 -9.37 3.16
N HIS A 102 -2.55 -8.43 2.41
CA HIS A 102 -3.46 -8.62 1.28
C HIS A 102 -2.94 -7.88 0.05
N PRO A 103 -2.07 -8.51 -0.76
CA PRO A 103 -1.50 -7.89 -1.95
C PRO A 103 -2.53 -7.38 -2.98
N GLU A 104 -3.79 -7.82 -2.93
CA GLU A 104 -4.89 -7.33 -3.76
C GLU A 104 -5.46 -5.98 -3.31
N LYS A 105 -4.92 -5.38 -2.24
CA LYS A 105 -5.40 -4.12 -1.68
C LYS A 105 -4.46 -2.95 -2.03
N PRO A 106 -5.02 -1.78 -2.41
CA PRO A 106 -4.22 -0.61 -2.75
C PRO A 106 -3.66 0.08 -1.49
N VAL A 107 -2.64 0.91 -1.67
CA VAL A 107 -2.08 1.72 -0.57
C VAL A 107 -2.53 3.17 -0.70
N ILE A 108 -2.91 3.77 0.43
CA ILE A 108 -3.07 5.21 0.54
C ILE A 108 -1.68 5.84 0.57
N ASP A 109 -1.30 6.45 -0.55
CA ASP A 109 -0.16 7.33 -0.72
C ASP A 109 -0.59 8.63 -1.41
N LYS A 110 0.15 9.71 -1.22
CA LYS A 110 -0.18 11.02 -1.80
C LYS A 110 -0.37 10.92 -3.32
N PHE A 111 0.58 10.32 -4.03
CA PHE A 111 0.52 10.25 -5.50
C PHE A 111 -0.56 9.27 -5.98
N VAL A 112 -0.81 8.21 -5.24
CA VAL A 112 -1.91 7.28 -5.53
C VAL A 112 -3.26 7.98 -5.42
N LEU A 113 -3.46 8.76 -4.36
CA LEU A 113 -4.69 9.55 -4.17
C LEU A 113 -4.85 10.65 -5.23
N GLU A 114 -3.76 11.34 -5.59
CA GLU A 114 -3.77 12.38 -6.64
C GLU A 114 -4.15 11.81 -8.00
N ASN A 115 -3.51 10.71 -8.44
CA ASN A 115 -3.87 10.03 -9.69
C ASN A 115 -5.29 9.46 -9.66
N ALA A 116 -5.79 9.11 -8.48
CA ALA A 116 -7.16 8.64 -8.28
C ALA A 116 -8.17 9.78 -8.14
N ASP A 117 -7.77 11.06 -8.13
CA ASP A 117 -8.62 12.21 -7.80
C ASP A 117 -9.42 11.97 -6.50
N LEU A 118 -8.69 11.64 -5.44
CA LEU A 118 -9.21 11.41 -4.09
C LEU A 118 -8.40 12.24 -3.09
N LYS A 119 -9.04 12.63 -1.99
CA LYS A 119 -8.38 13.36 -0.90
C LYS A 119 -8.86 12.85 0.44
N LEU A 120 -7.94 12.71 1.38
CA LEU A 120 -8.30 12.41 2.76
C LEU A 120 -9.02 13.61 3.40
N PRO A 121 -9.97 13.37 4.32
CA PRO A 121 -10.62 14.44 5.07
C PRO A 121 -9.60 15.17 5.98
N TYR A 122 -9.84 16.47 6.17
CA TYR A 122 -9.08 17.29 7.11
C TYR A 122 -9.07 16.70 8.53
N PRO A 123 -8.00 16.92 9.33
CA PRO A 123 -7.91 16.43 10.70
C PRO A 123 -9.10 16.79 11.60
N SER A 124 -9.70 17.96 11.40
CA SER A 124 -10.83 18.49 12.16
C SER A 124 -12.21 18.03 11.68
N ALA A 125 -12.28 17.22 10.62
CA ALA A 125 -13.55 16.78 10.07
C ALA A 125 -14.36 15.97 11.09
N LYS A 126 -15.66 16.29 11.27
CA LYS A 126 -16.60 15.39 11.94
C LYS A 126 -16.64 14.04 11.21
N ASP A 127 -16.73 12.95 11.97
CA ASP A 127 -16.77 11.57 11.48
C ASP A 127 -15.58 11.20 10.58
N ARG A 128 -14.40 11.74 10.92
CA ARG A 128 -13.19 11.60 10.12
C ARG A 128 -12.85 10.14 9.81
N GLU A 129 -12.98 9.25 10.79
CA GLU A 129 -12.72 7.81 10.61
C GLU A 129 -13.61 7.21 9.52
N ILE A 130 -14.92 7.47 9.56
CA ILE A 130 -15.89 6.99 8.58
C ILE A 130 -15.55 7.51 7.19
N LYS A 131 -15.20 8.80 7.08
CA LYS A 131 -14.79 9.42 5.81
C LYS A 131 -13.50 8.82 5.25
N ILE A 132 -12.52 8.49 6.10
CA ILE A 132 -11.29 7.81 5.68
C ILE A 132 -11.61 6.42 5.13
N VAL A 133 -12.49 5.66 5.79
CA VAL A 133 -12.94 4.34 5.31
C VAL A 133 -13.67 4.46 3.98
N SER A 134 -14.53 5.47 3.82
CA SER A 134 -15.20 5.74 2.54
C SER A 134 -14.20 6.00 1.41
N VAL A 135 -13.22 6.88 1.64
CA VAL A 135 -12.18 7.21 0.65
C VAL A 135 -11.40 5.95 0.24
N TYR A 136 -11.12 5.05 1.18
CA TYR A 136 -10.44 3.79 0.86
C TYR A 136 -11.31 2.86 0.01
N SER A 137 -12.61 2.75 0.31
CA SER A 137 -13.56 1.99 -0.52
C SER A 137 -13.64 2.54 -1.96
N ASP A 138 -13.66 3.87 -2.10
CA ASP A 138 -13.62 4.53 -3.41
C ASP A 138 -12.30 4.23 -4.13
N LEU A 139 -11.17 4.23 -3.41
CA LEU A 139 -9.87 3.88 -3.96
C LEU A 139 -9.84 2.44 -4.49
N GLU A 140 -10.37 1.47 -3.73
CA GLU A 140 -10.49 0.09 -4.18
C GLU A 140 -11.30 -0.03 -5.47
N THR A 141 -12.40 0.72 -5.58
CA THR A 141 -13.25 0.76 -6.77
C THR A 141 -12.49 1.37 -7.95
N LYS A 142 -11.80 2.49 -7.75
CA LYS A 142 -11.01 3.16 -8.79
C LYS A 142 -9.88 2.27 -9.33
N PHE A 143 -9.22 1.48 -8.49
CA PHE A 143 -8.25 0.48 -8.94
C PHE A 143 -8.89 -0.62 -9.77
N LYS A 144 -10.02 -1.19 -9.32
CA LYS A 144 -10.74 -2.25 -10.06
C LYS A 144 -11.19 -1.77 -11.43
N ASP A 145 -11.67 -0.53 -11.53
CA ASP A 145 -12.13 0.02 -12.80
C ASP A 145 -10.96 0.42 -13.71
N PHE A 146 -9.90 1.01 -13.14
CA PHE A 146 -8.68 1.32 -13.89
C PHE A 146 -8.09 0.09 -14.57
N LEU A 147 -8.01 -1.05 -13.89
CA LEU A 147 -7.46 -2.29 -14.46
C LEU A 147 -8.26 -2.85 -15.66
N LYS A 148 -9.50 -2.38 -15.87
CA LYS A 148 -10.31 -2.76 -17.04
C LYS A 148 -10.07 -1.86 -18.26
N THR A 149 -9.49 -0.68 -18.05
CA THR A 149 -9.19 0.30 -19.11
C THR A 149 -8.04 -0.14 -20.00
N GLU A 150 -7.88 0.54 -21.14
CA GLU A 150 -6.73 0.35 -22.03
C GLU A 150 -5.41 0.65 -21.31
N ASN A 151 -5.31 1.77 -20.58
CA ASN A 151 -4.09 2.14 -19.86
C ASN A 151 -3.78 1.17 -18.70
N GLY A 152 -4.79 0.66 -18.00
CA GLY A 152 -4.61 -0.34 -16.95
C GLY A 152 -4.11 -1.68 -17.51
N LYS A 153 -4.69 -2.14 -18.63
CA LYS A 153 -4.22 -3.34 -19.34
C LYS A 153 -2.81 -3.15 -19.90
N TYR A 154 -2.51 -1.97 -20.44
CA TYR A 154 -1.18 -1.60 -20.92
C TYR A 154 -0.16 -1.66 -19.78
N LEU A 155 -0.45 -1.04 -18.64
CA LEU A 155 0.40 -1.06 -17.45
C LEU A 155 0.75 -2.49 -17.04
N VAL A 156 -0.26 -3.35 -16.87
CA VAL A 156 -0.05 -4.74 -16.47
C VAL A 156 0.81 -5.48 -17.49
N LYS A 157 0.51 -5.33 -18.79
CA LYS A 157 1.28 -5.97 -19.86
C LYS A 157 2.74 -5.52 -19.84
N GLN A 158 3.01 -4.22 -19.81
CA GLN A 158 4.39 -3.69 -19.79
C GLN A 158 5.14 -4.10 -18.52
N PHE A 159 4.46 -4.12 -17.37
CA PHE A 159 5.04 -4.59 -16.12
C PHE A 159 5.48 -6.06 -16.24
N GLN A 160 4.61 -6.93 -16.76
CA GLN A 160 4.90 -8.36 -16.92
C GLN A 160 5.99 -8.62 -17.96
N VAL A 161 6.03 -7.85 -19.05
CA VAL A 161 7.12 -7.94 -20.04
C VAL A 161 8.46 -7.56 -19.40
N LYS A 162 8.48 -6.50 -18.60
CA LYS A 162 9.71 -6.01 -17.97
C LYS A 162 10.16 -6.87 -16.79
N PHE A 163 9.23 -7.42 -16.03
CA PHE A 163 9.49 -8.20 -14.82
C PHE A 163 8.77 -9.57 -14.88
N PRO A 164 9.13 -10.45 -15.83
CA PRO A 164 8.38 -11.69 -16.13
C PRO A 164 8.32 -12.68 -14.97
N ASN A 165 9.31 -12.62 -14.06
CA ASN A 165 9.39 -13.52 -12.91
C ASN A 165 8.72 -12.95 -11.64
N ALA A 166 8.18 -11.73 -11.70
CA ALA A 166 7.57 -11.08 -10.54
C ALA A 166 6.19 -11.66 -10.24
N LYS A 167 6.10 -12.45 -9.17
CA LYS A 167 4.84 -13.05 -8.70
C LYS A 167 4.08 -12.08 -7.78
N ILE A 168 3.47 -11.04 -8.36
CA ILE A 168 2.65 -10.06 -7.64
C ILE A 168 1.30 -9.85 -8.31
N THR A 169 0.33 -9.30 -7.57
CA THR A 169 -1.00 -9.02 -8.09
C THR A 169 -0.98 -7.84 -9.07
N THR A 170 -1.96 -7.76 -9.95
CA THR A 170 -2.13 -6.61 -10.86
C THR A 170 -2.39 -5.29 -10.11
N ILE A 171 -3.09 -5.36 -8.97
CA ILE A 171 -3.23 -4.21 -8.05
C ILE A 171 -1.86 -3.75 -7.56
N LYS A 172 -0.98 -4.67 -7.15
CA LYS A 172 0.36 -4.32 -6.69
C LYS A 172 1.25 -3.77 -7.80
N MET A 173 1.12 -4.27 -9.02
CA MET A 173 1.80 -3.70 -10.20
C MET A 173 1.40 -2.23 -10.39
N ALA A 174 0.10 -1.95 -10.41
CA ALA A 174 -0.42 -0.59 -10.56
C ALA A 174 0.02 0.31 -9.39
N ASP A 175 -0.08 -0.17 -8.14
CA ASP A 175 0.33 0.56 -6.94
C ASP A 175 1.82 0.96 -6.98
N LEU A 176 2.72 0.01 -7.32
CA LEU A 176 4.15 0.28 -7.44
C LEU A 176 4.47 1.31 -8.53
N VAL A 177 3.77 1.26 -9.67
CA VAL A 177 3.91 2.23 -10.76
C VAL A 177 3.45 3.62 -10.32
N LEU A 178 2.28 3.73 -9.69
CA LEU A 178 1.73 5.00 -9.19
C LEU A 178 2.63 5.66 -8.14
N TRP A 179 3.38 4.89 -7.35
CA TRP A 179 4.34 5.47 -6.40
C TRP A 179 5.54 6.15 -7.08
N GLN A 180 5.80 5.85 -8.36
CA GLN A 180 6.89 6.43 -9.15
C GLN A 180 6.45 7.63 -10.01
N THR A 181 5.16 7.99 -10.02
CA THR A 181 4.64 9.18 -10.74
C THR A 181 4.85 10.48 -9.95
N ARG A 182 5.97 10.57 -9.24
CA ARG A 182 6.30 11.73 -8.40
C ARG A 182 6.75 12.92 -9.21
#